data_AF-A0A847PRY7-F1
#
_entry.id   AF-A0A847PRY7-F1
#
_cell.length_a   1.000
_cell.length_b   1.000
_cell.length_c   1.000
_cell.angle_alpha   90.00
_cell.angle_beta   90.00
_cell.angle_gamma   90.00
#
_symmetry.space_group_name_H-M   'P 1'
#
loop_
_entity.id
_entity.type
_entity.pdbx_description
1 polymer ?
#
loop_
_entity_poly.entity_id
_entity_poly.type
_entity_poly.pdbx_seq_one_letter_code
_entity_poly.pdbx_strand_id
1 'polypeptide(L)'
;GRDSISKDDALKIAEEYVESKVSAEKINEIELENVNYIGPAADDLPGNYHVSYARIIRGIPSLSDGILLNVNAETGEVSSYRKRWSMSEEEIALIDTEPSITDEKAVEILKEYMSNEPSIGEEKASTVKVISSNLVWKEDDEDKTRLAWRIRFMDSSFKRNDSYPASVWIAAHSGEMMLYNYYRD
;
A
#
# COMPACT_ATOMS: atom_id res chain seq x y z
N GLY A 1 16.20 -5.71 -31.16
CA GLY A 1 15.18 -5.15 -30.26
C GLY A 1 15.90 -4.71 -29.03
N ARG A 2 15.51 -3.60 -28.40
CA ARG A 2 16.09 -3.27 -27.09
C ARG A 2 15.57 -4.31 -26.10
N ASP A 3 16.48 -5.08 -25.53
CA ASP A 3 16.17 -6.01 -24.46
C ASP A 3 15.75 -5.15 -23.25
N SER A 4 14.47 -5.23 -22.89
CA SER A 4 13.93 -4.58 -21.70
C SER A 4 14.47 -5.30 -20.45
N ILE A 5 14.80 -4.57 -19.40
CA ILE A 5 15.26 -5.18 -18.15
C ILE A 5 14.15 -5.98 -17.46
N SER A 6 14.54 -7.01 -16.72
CA SER A 6 13.59 -7.80 -15.95
C SER A 6 13.09 -7.05 -14.70
N LYS A 7 12.00 -7.54 -14.10
CA LYS A 7 11.50 -7.04 -12.82
C LYS A 7 12.56 -7.16 -11.72
N ASP A 8 13.32 -8.25 -11.70
CA ASP A 8 14.34 -8.51 -10.70
C ASP A 8 15.55 -7.58 -10.88
N ASP A 9 15.94 -7.31 -12.14
CA ASP A 9 16.98 -6.32 -12.44
C ASP A 9 16.55 -4.92 -12.01
N ALA A 10 15.29 -4.55 -12.28
CA ALA A 10 14.74 -3.26 -11.85
C ALA A 10 14.72 -3.11 -10.33
N LEU A 11 14.36 -4.18 -9.60
CA LEU A 11 14.40 -4.20 -8.15
C LEU A 11 15.84 -4.03 -7.64
N LYS A 12 16.80 -4.76 -8.19
CA LYS A 12 18.21 -4.63 -7.80
C LYS A 12 18.75 -3.22 -8.03
N ILE A 13 18.45 -2.62 -9.19
CA ILE A 13 18.80 -1.23 -9.49
C ILE A 13 18.17 -0.27 -8.47
N ALA A 14 16.91 -0.52 -8.11
CA ALA A 14 16.20 0.29 -7.12
C ALA A 14 16.84 0.20 -5.74
N GLU A 15 17.19 -1.00 -5.28
CA GLU A 15 17.88 -1.24 -4.01
C GLU A 15 19.22 -0.49 -3.98
N GLU A 16 20.08 -0.69 -4.98
CA GLU A 16 21.37 0.01 -5.09
C GLU A 16 21.21 1.54 -5.11
N TYR A 17 20.19 2.05 -5.81
CA TYR A 17 19.91 3.48 -5.84
C TYR A 17 19.46 4.00 -4.47
N VAL A 18 18.58 3.27 -3.77
CA VAL A 18 18.09 3.66 -2.45
C VAL A 18 19.23 3.67 -1.42
N GLU A 19 20.07 2.64 -1.42
CA GLU A 19 21.28 2.57 -0.59
C GLU A 19 22.22 3.77 -0.79
N SER A 20 22.29 4.31 -2.00
CA SER A 20 23.09 5.52 -2.29
C SER A 20 22.47 6.83 -1.77
N LYS A 21 21.18 6.85 -1.41
CA LYS A 21 20.41 8.06 -1.06
C LYS A 21 20.07 8.20 0.42
N VAL A 22 20.16 7.14 1.20
CA VAL A 22 19.84 7.16 2.63
C VAL A 22 20.97 6.54 3.46
N SER A 23 21.01 6.84 4.76
CA SER A 23 21.99 6.23 5.66
C SER A 23 21.67 4.75 5.86
N ALA A 24 22.69 3.96 6.21
CA ALA A 24 22.53 2.54 6.53
C ALA A 24 21.48 2.27 7.63
N GLU A 25 21.37 3.18 8.60
CA GLU A 25 20.31 3.13 9.63
C GLU A 25 18.92 3.19 9.01
N LYS A 26 18.69 4.12 8.08
CA LYS A 26 17.39 4.29 7.40
C LYS A 26 17.05 3.17 6.43
N ILE A 27 18.04 2.41 5.93
CA ILE A 27 17.78 1.21 5.13
C ILE A 27 17.07 0.14 5.98
N ASN A 28 17.39 0.05 7.27
CA ASN A 28 16.72 -0.89 8.18
C ASN A 28 15.32 -0.42 8.59
N GLU A 29 14.96 0.82 8.27
CA GLU A 29 13.64 1.42 8.55
C GLU A 29 12.72 1.43 7.32
N ILE A 30 13.04 0.66 6.28
CA ILE A 30 12.19 0.53 5.11
C ILE A 30 11.97 -0.93 4.74
N GLU A 31 10.80 -1.23 4.21
CA GLU A 31 10.48 -2.54 3.62
C GLU A 31 10.01 -2.38 2.18
N LEU A 32 10.36 -3.31 1.30
CA LEU A 32 9.83 -3.34 -0.05
C LEU A 32 8.32 -3.56 0.01
N GLU A 33 7.55 -2.56 -0.43
CA GLU A 33 6.10 -2.66 -0.48
C GLU A 33 5.66 -3.30 -1.79
N ASN A 34 6.19 -2.82 -2.92
CA ASN A 34 5.68 -3.20 -4.22
C ASN A 34 6.67 -2.93 -5.37
N VAL A 35 6.54 -3.76 -6.42
CA VAL A 35 7.24 -3.58 -7.70
C VAL A 35 6.27 -3.89 -8.83
N ASN A 36 5.84 -2.84 -9.54
CA ASN A 36 4.85 -2.93 -10.60
C ASN A 36 5.37 -2.35 -11.91
N TYR A 37 5.15 -3.06 -13.01
CA TYR A 37 5.38 -2.51 -14.34
C TYR A 37 4.21 -1.60 -14.72
N ILE A 38 4.55 -0.38 -15.12
CA ILE A 38 3.65 0.60 -15.71
C ILE A 38 4.02 0.68 -17.19
N GLY A 39 3.06 0.35 -18.05
CA GLY A 39 3.21 0.44 -19.49
C GLY A 39 3.55 1.87 -19.94
N PRO A 40 4.06 2.02 -21.17
CA PRO A 40 4.47 3.31 -21.67
C PRO A 40 3.27 4.26 -21.81
N ALA A 41 3.52 5.55 -21.58
CA ALA A 41 2.48 6.58 -21.68
C ALA A 41 2.09 6.92 -23.14
N ALA A 42 2.96 6.56 -24.10
CA ALA A 42 2.76 6.69 -25.54
C ALA A 42 3.58 5.60 -26.26
N ASP A 43 3.21 5.25 -27.49
CA ASP A 43 3.80 4.13 -28.25
C ASP A 43 5.33 4.22 -28.45
N ASP A 44 5.90 5.42 -28.36
CA ASP A 44 7.31 5.73 -28.55
C ASP A 44 8.11 5.91 -27.26
N LEU A 45 7.45 5.80 -26.09
CA LEU A 45 8.08 5.90 -24.78
C LEU A 45 8.33 4.51 -24.19
N PRO A 46 9.35 4.35 -23.33
CA PRO A 46 9.53 3.14 -22.56
C PRO A 46 8.53 3.06 -21.39
N GLY A 47 8.18 1.84 -21.00
CA GLY A 47 7.52 1.59 -19.71
C GLY A 47 8.46 1.84 -18.53
N ASN A 48 7.92 1.79 -17.33
CA ASN A 48 8.70 1.96 -16.09
C ASN A 48 8.32 0.90 -15.07
N TYR A 49 9.29 0.42 -14.31
CA TYR A 49 9.03 -0.28 -13.06
C TYR A 49 8.90 0.74 -11.93
N HIS A 50 7.73 0.79 -11.33
CA HIS A 50 7.45 1.58 -10.15
C HIS A 50 7.75 0.72 -8.92
N VAL A 51 8.75 1.15 -8.15
CA VAL A 51 9.22 0.47 -6.95
C VAL A 51 8.90 1.34 -5.74
N SER A 52 8.14 0.81 -4.79
CA SER A 52 7.82 1.49 -3.54
C SER A 52 8.35 0.73 -2.33
N TYR A 53 8.85 1.50 -1.36
CA TYR A 53 9.28 1.04 -0.06
C TYR A 53 8.48 1.79 1.01
N ALA A 54 7.86 1.05 1.93
CA ALA A 54 7.19 1.62 3.09
C ALA A 54 8.19 1.91 4.20
N ARG A 55 8.03 3.03 4.91
CA ARG A 55 8.81 3.32 6.13
C ARG A 55 8.25 2.50 7.28
N ILE A 56 9.12 1.82 8.02
CA ILE A 56 8.81 1.11 9.25
C ILE A 56 9.00 2.05 10.43
N ILE A 57 7.93 2.30 11.18
CA ILE A 57 7.97 3.09 12.41
C ILE A 57 7.45 2.21 13.54
N ARG A 58 8.28 2.00 14.58
CA ARG A 58 7.95 1.09 15.71
C ARG A 58 7.56 -0.33 15.25
N GLY A 59 8.18 -0.83 14.18
CA GLY A 59 7.92 -2.17 13.64
C GLY A 59 6.65 -2.27 12.79
N ILE A 60 5.97 -1.16 12.50
CA ILE A 60 4.72 -1.12 11.73
C ILE A 60 4.93 -0.27 10.47
N PRO A 61 4.52 -0.75 9.28
CA PRO A 61 4.74 -0.02 8.04
C PRO A 61 3.77 1.15 7.86
N SER A 62 4.27 2.22 7.25
CA SER A 62 3.50 3.33 6.71
C SER A 62 3.60 3.31 5.18
N LEU A 63 2.47 3.20 4.50
CA LEU A 63 2.46 3.15 3.03
C LEU A 63 2.43 4.54 2.39
N SER A 64 2.05 5.56 3.18
CA SER A 64 2.07 6.97 2.75
C SER A 64 3.38 7.67 3.08
N ASP A 65 4.27 7.02 3.84
CA ASP A 65 5.57 7.52 4.26
C ASP A 65 6.64 6.49 3.88
N GLY A 66 7.58 6.86 3.01
CA GLY A 66 8.43 5.88 2.35
C GLY A 66 9.14 6.43 1.11
N ILE A 67 9.71 5.51 0.34
CA ILE A 67 10.44 5.82 -0.89
C ILE A 67 9.65 5.31 -2.09
N LEU A 68 9.60 6.12 -3.13
CA LEU A 68 9.03 5.78 -4.41
C LEU A 68 10.02 6.12 -5.50
N LEU A 69 10.30 5.19 -6.40
CA LEU A 69 11.12 5.46 -7.57
C LEU A 69 10.60 4.76 -8.82
N ASN A 70 10.98 5.32 -9.96
CA ASN A 70 10.72 4.75 -11.28
C ASN A 70 12.04 4.32 -11.91
N VAL A 71 12.09 3.08 -12.38
CA VAL A 71 13.20 2.54 -13.15
C VAL A 71 12.73 2.37 -14.58
N ASN A 72 13.41 3.00 -15.53
CA ASN A 72 13.12 2.88 -16.95
C ASN A 72 13.28 1.42 -17.39
N ALA A 73 12.24 0.84 -18.00
CA ALA A 73 12.23 -0.58 -18.33
C ALA A 73 13.12 -0.94 -19.53
N GLU A 74 13.56 0.02 -20.35
CA GLU A 74 14.50 -0.22 -21.44
C GLU A 74 15.96 0.03 -21.04
N THR A 75 16.22 1.10 -20.29
CA THR A 75 17.60 1.53 -19.99
C THR A 75 18.09 1.11 -18.61
N GLY A 76 17.18 0.79 -17.70
CA GLY A 76 17.49 0.59 -16.28
C GLY A 76 17.85 1.87 -15.54
N GLU A 77 17.71 3.05 -16.15
CA GLU A 77 17.98 4.31 -15.46
C GLU A 77 16.85 4.67 -14.49
N VAL A 78 17.20 5.15 -13.30
CA VAL A 78 16.23 5.70 -12.36
C VAL A 78 15.73 7.04 -12.87
N SER A 79 14.48 7.08 -13.36
CA SER A 79 13.86 8.24 -13.99
C SER A 79 13.21 9.20 -12.99
N SER A 80 12.86 8.72 -11.80
CA SER A 80 12.40 9.57 -10.70
C SER A 80 12.68 8.95 -9.34
N TYR A 81 12.87 9.78 -8.33
CA TYR A 81 13.00 9.37 -6.93
C TYR A 81 12.25 10.36 -6.03
N ARG A 82 11.44 9.83 -5.12
CA ARG A 82 10.75 10.59 -4.09
C ARG A 82 10.94 9.89 -2.75
N LYS A 83 11.38 10.64 -1.75
CA LYS A 83 11.44 10.22 -0.35
C LYS A 83 10.49 11.09 0.46
N ARG A 84 9.55 10.49 1.19
CA ARG A 84 8.62 11.18 2.09
C ARG A 84 8.74 10.59 3.49
N TRP A 85 9.18 11.41 4.44
CA TRP A 85 9.29 11.11 5.88
C TRP A 85 8.49 12.21 6.63
N SER A 86 7.20 12.32 6.34
CA SER A 86 6.31 13.36 6.90
C SER A 86 5.69 12.97 8.22
N MET A 87 5.57 11.67 8.53
CA MET A 87 4.93 11.25 9.77
C MET A 87 5.80 11.58 10.98
N SER A 88 5.18 12.18 11.99
CA SER A 88 5.81 12.57 13.25
C SER A 88 6.02 11.35 14.16
N GLU A 89 7.28 10.99 14.39
CA GLU A 89 7.62 9.91 15.34
C GLU A 89 7.23 10.27 16.77
N GLU A 90 7.27 11.55 17.14
CA GLU A 90 6.88 12.03 18.47
C GLU A 90 5.38 11.81 18.71
N GLU A 91 4.54 12.08 17.71
CA GLU A 91 3.10 11.82 17.79
C GLU A 91 2.82 10.31 17.78
N ILE A 92 3.49 9.56 16.92
CA ILE A 92 3.37 8.09 16.84
C ILE A 92 3.80 7.43 18.16
N ALA A 93 4.79 7.97 18.86
CA ALA A 93 5.24 7.44 20.15
C ALA A 93 4.14 7.49 21.24
N LEU A 94 3.15 8.37 21.08
CA LEU A 94 2.01 8.51 22.00
C LEU A 94 0.85 7.56 21.69
N ILE A 95 0.86 6.90 20.52
CA ILE A 95 -0.19 5.97 20.09
C ILE A 95 0.16 4.57 20.61
N ASP A 96 -0.83 3.87 21.17
CA ASP A 96 -0.66 2.47 21.52
C ASP A 96 -0.56 1.62 20.25
N THR A 97 0.47 0.77 20.17
CA THR A 97 0.67 -0.12 19.02
C THR A 97 -0.09 -1.44 19.18
N GLU A 98 -0.66 -1.71 20.36
CA GLU A 98 -1.57 -2.82 20.58
C GLU A 98 -2.99 -2.44 20.13
N PRO A 99 -3.52 -3.04 19.05
CA PRO A 99 -4.82 -2.66 18.53
C PRO A 99 -5.92 -3.07 19.50
N SER A 100 -6.90 -2.19 19.74
CA SER A 100 -8.04 -2.51 20.63
C SER A 100 -9.10 -3.38 19.95
N ILE A 101 -9.10 -3.45 18.62
CA ILE A 101 -9.89 -4.42 17.84
C ILE A 101 -8.97 -5.35 17.06
N THR A 102 -9.37 -6.61 16.93
CA THR A 102 -8.64 -7.58 16.10
C THR A 102 -8.87 -7.33 14.62
N ASP A 103 -8.07 -7.96 13.76
CA ASP A 103 -8.29 -7.93 12.33
C ASP A 103 -9.59 -8.62 11.93
N GLU A 104 -10.00 -9.70 12.61
CA GLU A 104 -11.30 -10.32 12.34
C GLU A 104 -12.45 -9.35 12.63
N LYS A 105 -12.34 -8.57 13.72
CA LYS A 105 -13.34 -7.55 14.02
C LYS A 105 -13.37 -6.44 12.97
N ALA A 106 -12.21 -6.04 12.46
CA ALA A 106 -12.15 -5.09 11.34
C ALA A 106 -12.79 -5.68 10.06
N VAL A 107 -12.61 -6.97 9.77
CA VAL A 107 -13.28 -7.65 8.64
C VAL A 107 -14.80 -7.72 8.82
N GLU A 108 -15.29 -7.93 10.04
CA GLU A 108 -16.73 -7.84 10.34
C GLU A 108 -17.28 -6.44 10.05
N ILE A 109 -16.59 -5.38 10.50
CA ILE A 109 -16.97 -3.98 10.26
C ILE A 109 -17.04 -3.71 8.75
N LEU A 110 -16.05 -4.20 7.98
CA LEU A 110 -16.05 -4.10 6.51
C LEU A 110 -17.30 -4.76 5.91
N LYS A 111 -17.61 -6.00 6.30
CA LYS A 111 -18.77 -6.73 5.75
C LYS A 111 -20.08 -6.07 6.13
N GLU A 112 -20.21 -5.60 7.37
CA GLU A 112 -21.40 -4.87 7.83
C GLU A 112 -21.60 -3.57 7.04
N TYR A 113 -20.52 -2.80 6.83
CA TYR A 113 -20.56 -1.60 6.00
C TYR A 113 -21.01 -1.92 4.56
N MET A 114 -20.40 -2.93 3.93
CA MET A 114 -20.76 -3.36 2.56
C MET A 114 -22.21 -3.81 2.46
N SER A 115 -22.72 -4.55 3.45
CA SER A 115 -24.12 -5.00 3.47
C SER A 115 -25.11 -3.84 3.54
N ASN A 116 -24.76 -2.77 4.24
CA ASN A 116 -25.61 -1.60 4.44
C ASN A 116 -25.46 -0.54 3.32
N GLU A 117 -24.42 -0.64 2.48
CA GLU A 117 -24.19 0.26 1.35
C GLU A 117 -25.12 -0.13 0.18
N PRO A 118 -26.11 0.70 -0.20
CA PRO A 118 -27.12 0.33 -1.21
C PRO A 118 -26.56 -0.06 -2.58
N SER A 119 -25.39 0.49 -2.94
CA SER A 119 -24.70 0.18 -4.20
C SER A 119 -23.96 -1.18 -4.18
N ILE A 120 -23.79 -1.79 -3.01
CA ILE A 120 -23.03 -3.03 -2.82
C ILE A 120 -23.94 -4.15 -2.31
N GLY A 121 -24.57 -3.97 -1.16
CA GLY A 121 -25.50 -4.89 -0.54
C GLY A 121 -24.90 -6.18 0.02
N GLU A 122 -25.73 -6.91 0.76
CA GLU A 122 -25.37 -8.16 1.45
C GLU A 122 -24.86 -9.26 0.49
N GLU A 123 -25.36 -9.28 -0.74
CA GLU A 123 -24.95 -10.27 -1.75
C GLU A 123 -23.45 -10.21 -2.02
N LYS A 124 -22.88 -9.01 -2.25
CA LYS A 124 -21.43 -8.84 -2.45
C LYS A 124 -20.69 -9.01 -1.12
N ALA A 125 -21.19 -8.41 -0.03
CA ALA A 125 -20.56 -8.47 1.30
C ALA A 125 -20.33 -9.90 1.83
N SER A 126 -21.29 -10.80 1.62
CA SER A 126 -21.20 -12.20 2.06
C SER A 126 -20.14 -13.01 1.32
N THR A 127 -19.68 -12.52 0.16
CA THR A 127 -18.69 -13.21 -0.68
C THR A 127 -17.26 -12.66 -0.53
N VAL A 128 -17.06 -11.71 0.39
CA VAL A 128 -15.75 -11.12 0.69
C VAL A 128 -14.72 -12.21 1.02
N LYS A 129 -13.66 -12.23 0.23
CA LYS A 129 -12.44 -13.01 0.40
C LYS A 129 -11.30 -12.07 0.75
N VAL A 130 -10.85 -12.15 2.00
CA VAL A 130 -9.70 -11.39 2.48
C VAL A 130 -8.42 -11.98 1.86
N ILE A 131 -7.61 -11.11 1.26
CA ILE A 131 -6.29 -11.43 0.71
C ILE A 131 -5.21 -11.19 1.77
N SER A 132 -5.34 -10.08 2.49
CA SER A 132 -4.43 -9.70 3.58
C SER A 132 -5.14 -8.76 4.54
N SER A 133 -4.80 -8.87 5.82
CA SER A 133 -5.14 -7.88 6.84
C SER A 133 -3.88 -7.56 7.63
N ASN A 134 -3.34 -6.36 7.44
CA ASN A 134 -2.08 -5.94 8.05
C ASN A 134 -2.28 -4.65 8.84
N LEU A 135 -1.62 -4.54 9.98
CA LEU A 135 -1.59 -3.33 10.78
C LEU A 135 -0.64 -2.32 10.13
N VAL A 136 -1.07 -1.07 9.96
CA VAL A 136 -0.32 0.00 9.29
C VAL A 136 -0.49 1.35 9.99
N TRP A 137 0.46 2.25 9.78
CA TRP A 137 0.26 3.68 10.04
C TRP A 137 -0.47 4.34 8.87
N LYS A 138 -1.43 5.22 9.19
CA LYS A 138 -2.21 5.97 8.19
C LYS A 138 -2.52 7.38 8.72
N GLU A 139 -2.19 8.40 7.94
CA GLU A 139 -2.68 9.78 8.16
C GLU A 139 -4.19 9.83 7.84
N ASP A 140 -5.01 10.44 8.68
CA ASP A 140 -6.40 10.78 8.36
C ASP A 140 -6.50 12.07 7.53
N ASP A 141 -7.71 12.55 7.23
CA ASP A 141 -7.92 13.76 6.43
C ASP A 141 -7.50 15.05 7.15
N GLU A 142 -7.19 14.98 8.44
CA GLU A 142 -6.63 16.08 9.25
C GLU A 142 -5.11 15.93 9.44
N ASP A 143 -4.46 15.11 8.62
CA ASP A 143 -3.03 14.76 8.69
C ASP A 143 -2.61 14.10 10.02
N LYS A 144 -3.57 13.60 10.83
CA LYS A 144 -3.26 12.92 12.09
C LYS A 144 -2.92 11.46 11.81
N THR A 145 -1.77 11.02 12.30
CA THR A 145 -1.39 9.62 12.18
C THR A 145 -2.22 8.74 13.11
N ARG A 146 -2.76 7.65 12.58
CA ARG A 146 -3.50 6.63 13.31
C ARG A 146 -2.98 5.24 12.98
N LEU A 147 -3.15 4.34 13.95
CA LEU A 147 -3.00 2.92 13.74
C LEU A 147 -4.25 2.35 13.05
N ALA A 148 -4.09 1.59 11.98
CA ALA A 148 -5.21 1.07 11.20
C ALA A 148 -4.97 -0.35 10.68
N TRP A 149 -6.05 -1.12 10.57
CA TRP A 149 -6.09 -2.35 9.79
C TRP A 149 -6.27 -2.01 8.31
N ARG A 150 -5.27 -2.33 7.49
CA ARG A 150 -5.40 -2.34 6.03
C ARG A 150 -5.84 -3.72 5.58
N ILE A 151 -7.09 -3.82 5.15
CA ILE A 151 -7.66 -5.06 4.61
C ILE A 151 -7.70 -4.95 3.10
N ARG A 152 -7.03 -5.88 2.41
CA ARG A 152 -7.18 -6.07 0.96
C ARG A 152 -8.10 -7.25 0.73
N PHE A 153 -9.07 -7.10 -0.15
CA PHE A 153 -10.08 -8.12 -0.38
C PHE A 153 -10.63 -8.08 -1.80
N MET A 154 -11.35 -9.15 -2.15
CA MET A 154 -12.17 -9.28 -3.34
C MET A 154 -13.52 -9.88 -2.96
N ASP A 155 -14.53 -9.69 -3.79
CA ASP A 155 -15.85 -10.33 -3.66
C ASP A 155 -16.31 -10.90 -5.02
N SER A 156 -17.58 -11.29 -5.11
CA SER A 156 -18.17 -11.88 -6.31
C SER A 156 -18.16 -10.98 -7.55
N SER A 157 -17.99 -9.67 -7.41
CA SER A 157 -17.88 -8.73 -8.54
C SER A 157 -16.53 -8.82 -9.25
N PHE A 158 -15.50 -9.41 -8.63
CA PHE A 158 -14.16 -9.50 -9.20
C PHE A 158 -14.06 -10.67 -10.17
N LYS A 159 -13.46 -10.40 -11.34
CA LYS A 159 -13.14 -11.46 -12.29
C LYS A 159 -11.95 -12.26 -11.78
N ARG A 160 -11.87 -13.53 -12.16
CA ARG A 160 -10.78 -14.46 -11.77
C ARG A 160 -9.38 -13.93 -12.05
N ASN A 161 -9.22 -13.05 -13.05
CA ASN A 161 -7.93 -12.49 -13.47
C ASN A 161 -7.72 -11.04 -13.02
N ASP A 162 -8.60 -10.48 -12.17
CA ASP A 162 -8.43 -9.13 -11.65
C ASP A 162 -7.20 -9.08 -10.75
N SER A 163 -6.24 -8.22 -11.09
CA SER A 163 -4.98 -8.09 -10.35
C SER A 163 -5.01 -6.99 -9.28
N TYR A 164 -6.11 -6.24 -9.21
CA TYR A 164 -6.28 -5.07 -8.34
C TYR A 164 -7.40 -5.30 -7.32
N PRO A 165 -7.11 -5.83 -6.12
CA PRO A 165 -8.11 -5.99 -5.07
C PRO A 165 -8.58 -4.64 -4.54
N ALA A 166 -9.79 -4.62 -3.96
CA ALA A 166 -10.26 -3.51 -3.14
C ALA A 166 -9.40 -3.39 -1.86
N SER A 167 -9.45 -2.23 -1.22
CA SER A 167 -8.74 -2.00 0.04
C SER A 167 -9.55 -1.09 0.95
N VAL A 168 -9.56 -1.41 2.25
CA VAL A 168 -10.14 -0.57 3.29
C VAL A 168 -9.13 -0.34 4.41
N TRP A 169 -9.20 0.82 5.03
CA TRP A 169 -8.48 1.17 6.25
C TRP A 169 -9.48 1.41 7.38
N ILE A 170 -9.34 0.65 8.46
CA ILE A 170 -10.20 0.75 9.64
C ILE A 170 -9.33 1.05 10.84
N ALA A 171 -9.65 2.11 11.58
CA ALA A 171 -8.89 2.52 12.76
C ALA A 171 -8.84 1.39 13.79
N ALA A 172 -7.63 1.02 14.22
CA ALA A 172 -7.38 -0.18 15.00
C ALA A 172 -7.84 -0.10 16.47
N HIS A 173 -8.18 1.11 16.95
CA HIS A 173 -8.72 1.31 18.28
C HIS A 173 -10.23 1.56 18.29
N SER A 174 -10.75 2.34 17.32
CA SER A 174 -12.15 2.77 17.32
C SER A 174 -13.04 1.93 16.40
N GLY A 175 -12.49 1.22 15.42
CA GLY A 175 -13.26 0.59 14.35
C GLY A 175 -13.82 1.57 13.31
N GLU A 176 -13.42 2.84 13.36
CA GLU A 176 -13.82 3.86 12.39
C GLU A 176 -13.30 3.51 10.98
N MET A 177 -14.16 3.54 9.98
CA MET A 177 -13.76 3.37 8.58
C MET A 177 -13.11 4.65 8.07
N MET A 178 -11.79 4.61 7.88
CA MET A 178 -10.98 5.77 7.50
C MET A 178 -10.94 5.99 5.99
N LEU A 179 -10.84 4.90 5.22
CA LEU A 179 -10.80 4.95 3.76
C LEU A 179 -11.33 3.66 3.18
N TYR A 180 -12.19 3.77 2.17
CA TYR A 180 -12.78 2.63 1.47
C TYR A 180 -12.57 2.78 -0.03
N ASN A 181 -11.61 2.02 -0.56
CA ASN A 181 -11.27 2.00 -1.98
C ASN A 181 -11.86 0.76 -2.64
N TYR A 182 -13.06 0.94 -3.21
CA TYR A 182 -13.82 -0.10 -3.88
C TYR A 182 -14.32 0.42 -5.23
N TYR A 183 -13.69 -0.03 -6.31
CA TYR A 183 -13.97 0.42 -7.68
C TYR A 183 -14.58 -0.71 -8.49
N ARG A 184 -15.84 -1.06 -8.18
CA ARG A 184 -16.59 -2.11 -8.86
C ARG A 184 -18.04 -1.67 -9.05
N ASP A 185 -18.56 -2.00 -10.23
CA ASP A 185 -19.97 -1.84 -10.58
C ASP A 185 -20.83 -2.93 -9.92
#